data_AF-A0A9D7STQ0-F1
#
_entry.id   AF-A0A9D7STQ0-F1
#
_cell.length_a   1.000
_cell.length_b   1.000
_cell.length_c   1.000
_cell.angle_alpha   90.00
_cell.angle_beta   90.00
_cell.angle_gamma   90.00
#
_symmetry.space_group_name_H-M   'P 1'
#
loop_
_entity.id
_entity.type
_entity.pdbx_description
1 polymer ?
#
loop_
_entity_poly.entity_id
_entity_poly.type
_entity_poly.pdbx_seq_one_letter_code
_entity_poly.pdbx_strand_id
1 'polypeptide(L)'
;MTINLVKWRLMLLTFPITAVVVFLKIGIVQWLHFDGLVSFSETGLVFTGGIFLVGFMLAGTLADYKESEKIPAEMASTIESIYDTVVLAYGFNPNFDLLAQKNQIYEVTRSIIAYFTHQESEEVVYKKIDEITSVALWVEKTRMGSTTSWVKREQTNLRKLFARATVIKRTNFISTGYAFLEVMTLLIIGLLMITRFENVIISIILVGFITQIYVYMVSLIKDIDHPFEYPLDGKIRAADIDLFPLIEYEQRAKRNLV
;
A
#
# COMPACT_ATOMS: atom_id res chain seq x y z
N MET A 1 -25.44 -8.82 -11.69
CA MET A 1 -24.39 -8.68 -10.65
C MET A 1 -23.05 -8.91 -11.34
N THR A 2 -22.43 -7.84 -11.85
CA THR A 2 -21.12 -7.94 -12.54
C THR A 2 -20.07 -8.25 -11.48
N ILE A 3 -19.53 -9.47 -11.52
CA ILE A 3 -18.44 -9.91 -10.64
C ILE A 3 -17.28 -8.92 -10.85
N ASN A 4 -16.92 -8.17 -9.82
CA ASN A 4 -15.76 -7.29 -9.87
C ASN A 4 -14.50 -8.17 -9.92
N LEU A 5 -14.02 -8.45 -11.14
CA LEU A 5 -12.88 -9.34 -11.41
C LEU A 5 -11.60 -8.89 -10.70
N VAL A 6 -11.47 -7.60 -10.36
CA VAL A 6 -10.33 -7.06 -9.59
C VAL A 6 -10.36 -7.60 -8.15
N LYS A 7 -11.53 -7.65 -7.51
CA LYS A 7 -11.71 -8.17 -6.15
C LYS A 7 -11.40 -9.68 -6.05
N TRP A 8 -11.80 -10.46 -7.06
CA TRP A 8 -11.62 -11.91 -7.07
C TRP A 8 -10.28 -12.34 -7.67
N ARG A 9 -9.51 -11.41 -8.24
CA ARG A 9 -8.26 -11.67 -8.95
C ARG A 9 -7.30 -12.49 -8.10
N LEU A 10 -7.05 -12.07 -6.85
CA LEU A 10 -6.09 -12.73 -5.97
C LEU A 10 -6.53 -14.16 -5.62
N MET A 11 -7.82 -14.35 -5.34
CA MET A 11 -8.38 -15.67 -5.04
C MET A 11 -8.31 -16.61 -6.26
N LEU A 12 -8.59 -16.11 -7.46
CA LEU A 12 -8.48 -16.88 -8.69
C LEU A 12 -7.01 -17.17 -9.07
N LEU A 13 -6.10 -16.25 -8.75
CA LEU A 13 -4.66 -16.41 -9.01
C LEU A 13 -4.05 -17.53 -8.16
N THR A 14 -4.50 -17.69 -6.91
CA THR A 14 -3.96 -18.73 -6.00
C THR A 14 -4.63 -20.08 -6.16
N PHE A 15 -5.82 -20.14 -6.77
CA PHE A 15 -6.58 -21.37 -6.94
C PHE A 15 -5.84 -22.48 -7.72
N PRO A 16 -5.09 -22.22 -8.80
CA PRO A 16 -4.30 -23.24 -9.49
C PRO A 16 -3.30 -23.97 -8.58
N ILE A 17 -2.66 -23.26 -7.65
CA ILE A 17 -1.72 -23.86 -6.69
C ILE A 17 -2.47 -24.85 -5.80
N THR A 18 -3.62 -24.44 -5.27
CA THR A 18 -4.49 -25.31 -4.47
C THR A 18 -4.95 -26.53 -5.26
N ALA A 19 -5.38 -26.35 -6.51
CA ALA A 19 -5.77 -27.45 -7.37
C ALA A 19 -4.63 -28.47 -7.53
N VAL A 20 -3.40 -28.00 -7.79
CA VAL A 20 -2.21 -28.85 -7.89
C VAL A 20 -1.97 -29.63 -6.60
N VAL A 21 -2.03 -28.97 -5.43
CA VAL A 21 -1.83 -29.64 -4.13
C VAL A 21 -2.89 -30.72 -3.89
N VAL A 22 -4.15 -30.44 -4.20
CA VAL A 22 -5.24 -31.42 -4.08
C VAL A 22 -5.03 -32.59 -5.03
N PHE A 23 -4.67 -32.34 -6.29
CA PHE A 23 -4.37 -33.41 -7.25
C PHE A 23 -3.20 -34.28 -6.80
N LEU A 24 -2.13 -33.67 -6.28
CA LEU A 24 -1.00 -34.40 -5.70
C LEU A 24 -1.44 -35.26 -4.53
N LYS A 25 -2.29 -34.74 -3.63
CA LYS A 25 -2.81 -35.52 -2.49
C LYS A 25 -3.60 -36.74 -2.97
N ILE A 26 -4.46 -36.57 -3.96
CA ILE A 26 -5.24 -37.68 -4.54
C ILE A 26 -4.30 -38.72 -5.15
N GLY A 27 -3.28 -38.29 -5.91
CA GLY A 27 -2.29 -39.19 -6.50
C GLY A 27 -1.50 -40.00 -5.45
N ILE A 28 -1.12 -39.38 -4.33
CA ILE A 28 -0.45 -40.08 -3.22
C ILE A 28 -1.35 -41.16 -2.62
N VAL A 29 -2.61 -40.85 -2.36
CA VAL A 29 -3.54 -41.79 -1.74
C VAL A 29 -3.91 -42.93 -2.71
N GLN A 30 -4.23 -42.60 -3.96
CA GLN A 30 -4.76 -43.58 -4.92
C GLN A 30 -3.69 -44.38 -5.66
N TRP A 31 -2.56 -43.77 -6.03
CA TRP A 31 -1.53 -44.45 -6.83
C TRP A 31 -0.43 -45.04 -5.95
N LEU A 32 0.02 -44.30 -4.94
CA LEU A 32 1.08 -44.77 -4.03
C LEU A 32 0.54 -45.61 -2.86
N HIS A 33 -0.79 -45.75 -2.74
CA HIS A 33 -1.45 -46.48 -1.66
C HIS A 33 -0.96 -46.06 -0.27
N PHE A 34 -0.64 -44.77 -0.13
CA PHE A 34 -0.07 -44.22 1.08
C PHE A 34 -1.18 -43.59 1.92
N ASP A 35 -1.53 -44.27 3.00
CA ASP A 35 -2.61 -43.87 3.90
C ASP A 35 -2.25 -42.70 4.83
N GLY A 36 -1.04 -42.15 4.75
CA GLY A 36 -0.55 -41.11 5.66
C GLY A 36 0.07 -41.65 6.95
N LEU A 37 0.92 -40.82 7.56
CA LEU A 37 1.71 -41.13 8.76
C LEU A 37 1.16 -40.49 10.03
N VAL A 38 0.41 -39.39 9.89
CA VAL A 38 -0.01 -38.51 11.00
C VAL A 38 -1.53 -38.36 10.96
N SER A 39 -2.20 -38.40 12.12
CA SER A 39 -3.65 -38.17 12.17
C SER A 39 -3.98 -36.68 12.02
N PHE A 40 -5.13 -36.33 11.43
CA PHE A 40 -5.52 -34.92 11.30
C PHE A 40 -5.55 -34.19 12.65
N SER A 41 -5.96 -34.87 13.73
CA SER A 41 -5.94 -34.33 15.10
C SER A 41 -4.55 -33.93 15.59
N GLU A 42 -3.49 -34.64 15.19
CA GLU A 42 -2.10 -34.33 15.57
C GLU A 42 -1.57 -33.07 14.86
N THR A 43 -2.17 -32.70 13.72
CA THR A 43 -1.73 -31.53 12.93
C THR A 43 -2.27 -30.20 13.43
N GLY A 44 -3.26 -30.22 14.34
CA GLY A 44 -4.00 -29.04 14.79
C GLY A 44 -3.10 -27.95 15.37
N LEU A 45 -2.10 -28.32 16.18
CA LEU A 45 -1.19 -27.36 16.82
C LEU A 45 -0.40 -26.53 15.78
N VAL A 46 0.06 -27.18 14.71
CA VAL A 46 0.79 -26.52 13.62
C VAL A 46 -0.13 -25.55 12.88
N PHE A 47 -1.37 -25.95 12.59
CA PHE A 47 -2.33 -25.07 11.93
C PHE A 47 -2.71 -23.87 12.79
N THR A 48 -2.87 -24.05 14.11
CA THR A 48 -3.12 -22.93 15.02
C THR A 48 -1.96 -21.94 15.03
N GLY A 49 -0.71 -22.44 15.09
CA GLY A 49 0.48 -21.60 15.00
C GLY A 49 0.58 -20.84 13.68
N GLY A 50 0.28 -21.49 12.56
CA GLY A 50 0.26 -20.87 11.24
C GLY A 50 -0.81 -19.78 11.11
N ILE A 51 -2.04 -20.00 11.62
CA ILE A 51 -3.11 -19.01 11.59
C ILE A 51 -2.71 -17.79 12.43
N PHE A 52 -2.11 -18.00 13.60
CA PHE A 52 -1.62 -16.93 14.45
C PHE A 52 -0.55 -16.08 13.75
N LEU A 53 0.44 -16.73 13.11
CA LEU A 53 1.48 -16.05 12.36
C LEU A 53 0.90 -15.22 11.21
N VAL A 54 -0.01 -15.81 10.42
CA VAL A 54 -0.71 -15.10 9.33
C VAL A 54 -1.45 -13.89 9.86
N GLY A 55 -2.17 -14.04 10.98
CA GLY A 55 -2.90 -12.94 11.63
C GLY A 55 -1.98 -11.81 12.10
N PHE A 56 -0.84 -12.15 12.71
CA PHE A 56 0.16 -11.18 13.15
C PHE A 56 0.76 -10.39 11.98
N MET A 57 1.18 -11.10 10.92
CA MET A 57 1.73 -10.48 9.72
C MET A 57 0.72 -9.57 9.03
N LEU A 58 -0.53 -10.04 8.89
CA LEU A 58 -1.61 -9.24 8.30
C LEU A 58 -1.92 -7.99 9.12
N ALA A 59 -1.98 -8.09 10.45
CA ALA A 59 -2.26 -6.95 11.31
C ALA A 59 -1.18 -5.86 11.17
N GLY A 60 0.08 -6.28 11.07
CA GLY A 60 1.21 -5.41 10.80
C GLY A 60 1.11 -4.68 9.46
N THR A 61 0.97 -5.43 8.36
CA THR A 61 0.87 -4.84 7.02
C THR A 61 -0.38 -3.97 6.83
N LEU A 62 -1.50 -4.32 7.49
CA LEU A 62 -2.72 -3.52 7.45
C LEU A 62 -2.57 -2.16 8.14
N ALA A 63 -1.72 -2.06 9.17
CA ALA A 63 -1.46 -0.79 9.83
C ALA A 63 -0.74 0.18 8.88
N ASP A 64 0.29 -0.31 8.18
CA ASP A 64 1.05 0.47 7.19
C ASP A 64 0.20 0.83 5.96
N TYR A 65 -0.65 -0.08 5.51
CA TYR A 65 -1.63 0.18 4.45
C TYR A 65 -2.59 1.31 4.86
N LYS A 66 -3.16 1.27 6.06
CA LYS A 66 -4.07 2.32 6.56
C LYS A 66 -3.39 3.65 6.76
N GLU A 67 -2.12 3.66 7.17
CA GLU A 67 -1.34 4.90 7.23
C GLU A 67 -1.16 5.46 5.82
N SER A 68 -0.84 4.60 4.86
CA SER A 68 -0.65 4.97 3.47
C SER A 68 -1.93 5.57 2.84
N GLU A 69 -3.13 5.14 3.24
CA GLU A 69 -4.39 5.69 2.74
C GLU A 69 -4.62 7.14 3.20
N LYS A 70 -4.08 7.51 4.36
CA LYS A 70 -4.23 8.86 4.93
C LYS A 70 -3.25 9.84 4.31
N ILE A 71 -2.03 9.39 4.00
CA ILE A 71 -0.93 10.27 3.60
C ILE A 71 -1.30 11.18 2.40
N PRO A 72 -1.90 10.70 1.28
CA PRO A 72 -2.28 11.56 0.17
C PRO A 72 -3.21 12.70 0.57
N ALA A 73 -4.20 12.42 1.42
CA ALA A 73 -5.14 13.43 1.92
C ALA A 73 -4.44 14.44 2.84
N GLU A 74 -3.57 13.98 3.72
CA GLU A 74 -2.78 14.86 4.60
C GLU A 74 -1.80 15.74 3.81
N MET A 75 -1.17 15.20 2.76
CA MET A 75 -0.32 15.98 1.85
C MET A 75 -1.15 17.04 1.13
N ALA A 76 -2.29 16.66 0.54
CA ALA A 76 -3.17 17.59 -0.16
C ALA A 76 -3.61 18.75 0.77
N SER A 77 -4.06 18.44 1.99
CA SER A 77 -4.45 19.45 2.98
C SER A 77 -3.30 20.36 3.42
N THR A 78 -2.09 19.80 3.56
CA THR A 78 -0.88 20.59 3.87
C THR A 78 -0.56 21.58 2.75
N ILE A 79 -0.64 21.14 1.50
CA ILE A 79 -0.37 21.99 0.33
C ILE A 79 -1.48 23.05 0.18
N GLU A 80 -2.74 22.67 0.37
CA GLU A 80 -3.90 23.58 0.38
C GLU A 80 -3.76 24.66 1.45
N SER A 81 -3.27 24.33 2.64
CA SER A 81 -2.99 25.30 3.71
C SER A 81 -1.91 26.32 3.33
N ILE A 82 -0.87 25.89 2.60
CA ILE A 82 0.16 26.79 2.06
C ILE A 82 -0.46 27.70 0.99
N TYR A 83 -1.33 27.17 0.14
CA TYR A 83 -2.04 27.94 -0.88
C TYR A 83 -2.95 29.00 -0.27
N ASP A 84 -3.75 28.67 0.75
CA ASP A 84 -4.62 29.62 1.44
C ASP A 84 -3.81 30.75 2.08
N THR A 85 -2.64 30.42 2.61
CA THR A 85 -1.69 31.41 3.15
C THR A 85 -1.21 32.39 2.08
N VAL A 86 -0.94 31.90 0.86
CA VAL A 86 -0.54 32.71 -0.29
C VAL A 86 -1.68 33.62 -0.76
N VAL A 87 -2.91 33.12 -0.79
CA VAL A 87 -4.10 33.92 -1.13
C VAL A 87 -4.35 35.00 -0.07
N LEU A 88 -4.21 34.66 1.20
CA LEU A 88 -4.35 35.61 2.30
C LEU A 88 -3.29 36.71 2.21
N ALA A 89 -2.03 36.36 1.92
CA ALA A 89 -0.93 37.31 1.76
C ALA A 89 -1.20 38.35 0.66
N TYR A 90 -1.81 37.94 -0.46
CA TYR A 90 -2.25 38.86 -1.52
C TYR A 90 -3.32 39.85 -1.03
N GLY A 91 -4.23 39.41 -0.16
CA GLY A 91 -5.22 40.29 0.47
C GLY A 91 -4.61 41.40 1.34
N PHE A 92 -3.44 41.16 1.95
CA PHE A 92 -2.70 42.17 2.73
C PHE A 92 -1.78 43.06 1.88
N ASN A 93 -1.25 42.55 0.77
CA ASN A 93 -0.40 43.31 -0.13
C ASN A 93 -0.68 42.96 -1.61
N PRO A 94 -1.41 43.81 -2.35
CA PRO A 94 -1.72 43.58 -3.77
C PRO A 94 -0.51 43.53 -4.70
N ASN A 95 0.66 44.04 -4.29
CA ASN A 95 1.91 43.95 -5.07
C ASN A 95 2.57 42.55 -4.96
N PHE A 96 1.97 41.64 -4.19
CA PHE A 96 2.40 40.25 -4.09
C PHE A 96 2.10 39.50 -5.38
N ASP A 97 3.13 38.87 -5.98
CA ASP A 97 2.99 38.08 -7.20
C ASP A 97 2.29 36.75 -6.91
N LEU A 98 0.96 36.83 -6.83
CA LEU A 98 0.09 35.72 -6.51
C LEU A 98 0.21 34.59 -7.54
N LEU A 99 0.28 34.92 -8.83
CA LEU A 99 0.30 33.92 -9.89
C LEU A 99 1.59 33.08 -9.83
N ALA A 100 2.74 33.71 -9.63
CA ALA A 100 4.00 32.99 -9.49
C ALA A 100 3.99 32.06 -8.26
N GLN A 101 3.47 32.51 -7.11
CA GLN A 101 3.40 31.66 -5.91
C GLN A 101 2.42 30.50 -6.08
N LYS A 102 1.24 30.73 -6.68
CA LYS A 102 0.30 29.65 -6.99
C LYS A 102 0.92 28.62 -7.93
N ASN A 103 1.62 29.06 -8.98
CA ASN A 103 2.28 28.15 -9.91
C ASN A 103 3.34 27.30 -9.21
N GLN A 104 4.08 27.89 -8.27
CA GLN A 104 5.06 27.14 -7.49
C GLN A 104 4.43 26.01 -6.65
N ILE A 105 3.29 26.28 -6.01
CA ILE A 105 2.54 25.27 -5.24
C ILE A 105 1.98 24.17 -6.15
N TYR A 106 1.46 24.56 -7.32
CA TYR A 106 1.01 23.62 -8.35
C TYR A 106 2.13 22.68 -8.80
N GLU A 107 3.33 23.21 -9.08
CA GLU A 107 4.49 22.42 -9.52
C GLU A 107 4.95 21.42 -8.45
N VAL A 108 4.89 21.77 -7.15
CA VAL A 108 5.16 20.83 -6.06
C VAL A 108 4.16 19.68 -6.06
N THR A 109 2.87 19.99 -6.18
CA THR A 109 1.79 18.98 -6.20
C THR A 109 1.98 18.01 -7.36
N ARG A 110 2.22 18.54 -8.55
CA ARG A 110 2.44 17.74 -9.77
C ARG A 110 3.67 16.84 -9.62
N SER A 111 4.76 17.37 -9.04
CA SER A 111 5.99 16.61 -8.80
C SER A 111 5.77 15.44 -7.85
N ILE A 112 5.00 15.63 -6.77
CA ILE A 112 4.62 14.55 -5.84
C ILE A 112 3.81 13.46 -6.56
N ILE A 113 2.81 13.82 -7.36
CA ILE A 113 2.01 12.85 -8.14
C ILE A 113 2.88 12.12 -9.17
N ALA A 114 3.78 12.84 -9.84
CA ALA A 114 4.71 12.27 -10.81
C ALA A 114 5.67 11.25 -10.17
N TYR A 115 6.10 11.49 -8.92
CA TYR A 115 6.93 10.52 -8.19
C TYR A 115 6.19 9.20 -7.89
N PHE A 116 4.92 9.27 -7.46
CA PHE A 116 4.15 8.06 -7.20
C PHE A 116 3.91 7.27 -8.49
N THR A 117 3.68 7.96 -9.60
CA THR A 117 3.48 7.36 -10.94
C THR A 117 4.79 7.02 -11.68
N HIS A 118 5.94 7.02 -10.99
CA HIS A 118 7.26 6.67 -11.53
C HIS A 118 7.78 7.59 -12.66
N GLN A 119 7.27 8.81 -12.76
CA GLN A 119 7.66 9.81 -13.76
C GLN A 119 8.73 10.79 -13.23
N GLU A 120 8.90 10.90 -11.92
CA GLU A 120 9.92 11.76 -11.30
C GLU A 120 10.69 11.03 -10.19
N SER A 121 11.91 11.50 -9.91
CA SER A 121 12.75 10.99 -8.82
C SER A 121 12.46 11.69 -7.50
N GLU A 122 12.75 11.00 -6.40
CA GLU A 122 12.63 11.52 -5.04
C GLU A 122 13.42 12.83 -4.83
N GLU A 123 14.62 12.93 -5.42
CA GLU A 123 15.47 14.12 -5.34
C GLU A 123 14.81 15.36 -5.96
N VAL A 124 14.12 15.19 -7.09
CA VAL A 124 13.39 16.27 -7.76
C VAL A 124 12.25 16.76 -6.85
N VAL A 125 11.50 15.85 -6.25
CA VAL A 125 10.41 16.22 -5.33
C VAL A 125 10.94 16.96 -4.11
N TYR A 126 12.01 16.49 -3.47
CA TYR A 126 12.60 17.20 -2.32
C TYR A 126 13.07 18.59 -2.70
N LYS A 127 13.69 18.76 -3.87
CA LYS A 127 14.08 20.08 -4.38
C LYS A 127 12.85 20.99 -4.55
N LYS A 128 11.74 20.48 -5.09
CA LYS A 128 10.48 21.22 -5.20
C LYS A 128 9.89 21.60 -3.85
N ILE A 129 9.92 20.69 -2.87
CA ILE A 129 9.50 20.99 -1.50
C ILE A 129 10.42 22.06 -0.89
N ASP A 130 11.72 22.03 -1.14
CA ASP A 130 12.67 23.02 -0.63
C ASP A 130 12.46 24.41 -1.24
N GLU A 131 12.09 24.45 -2.52
CA GLU A 131 11.72 25.67 -3.25
C GLU A 131 10.57 26.43 -2.54
N ILE A 132 9.65 25.77 -1.80
CA ILE A 132 8.60 26.43 -0.97
C ILE A 132 9.18 27.50 -0.01
N THR A 133 10.47 27.42 0.33
CA THR A 133 11.14 28.47 1.09
C THR A 133 11.04 29.85 0.41
N SER A 134 11.02 29.93 -0.93
CA SER A 134 10.79 31.20 -1.63
C SER A 134 9.38 31.74 -1.38
N VAL A 135 8.37 30.88 -1.31
CA VAL A 135 6.99 31.26 -0.95
C VAL A 135 6.98 31.91 0.43
N ALA A 136 7.67 31.30 1.40
CA ALA A 136 7.79 31.86 2.74
C ALA A 136 8.43 33.27 2.73
N LEU A 137 9.50 33.47 1.93
CA LEU A 137 10.14 34.79 1.77
C LEU A 137 9.22 35.83 1.14
N TRP A 138 8.43 35.44 0.13
CA TRP A 138 7.47 36.35 -0.52
C TRP A 138 6.35 36.75 0.40
N VAL A 139 5.85 35.79 1.18
CA VAL A 139 4.81 36.02 2.17
C VAL A 139 5.32 36.93 3.29
N GLU A 140 6.57 36.80 3.76
CA GLU A 140 7.16 37.73 4.75
C GLU A 140 7.12 39.20 4.30
N LYS A 141 7.34 39.46 3.00
CA LYS A 141 7.32 40.83 2.43
C LYS A 141 5.97 41.52 2.57
N THR A 142 4.89 40.75 2.77
CA THR A 142 3.55 41.30 3.02
C THR A 142 3.39 41.89 4.42
N ARG A 143 4.35 41.64 5.32
CA ARG A 143 4.33 42.01 6.75
C ARG A 143 3.10 41.49 7.50
N MET A 144 2.42 40.48 6.94
CA MET A 144 1.43 39.70 7.65
C MET A 144 2.16 38.88 8.72
N GLY A 145 1.95 39.21 9.99
CA GLY A 145 2.72 38.63 11.09
C GLY A 145 2.61 37.10 11.16
N SER A 146 3.68 36.45 11.59
CA SER A 146 3.81 34.98 11.79
C SER A 146 3.73 34.09 10.54
N THR A 147 3.43 34.63 9.37
CA THR A 147 3.09 33.81 8.20
C THR A 147 4.24 32.98 7.64
N THR A 148 5.48 33.48 7.70
CA THR A 148 6.68 32.70 7.32
C THR A 148 6.84 31.45 8.18
N SER A 149 6.61 31.57 9.49
CA SER A 149 6.68 30.41 10.39
C SER A 149 5.63 29.37 10.07
N TRP A 150 4.42 29.78 9.65
CA TRP A 150 3.37 28.87 9.18
C TRP A 150 3.77 28.14 7.90
N VAL A 151 4.20 28.87 6.87
CA VAL A 151 4.64 28.24 5.60
C VAL A 151 5.80 27.27 5.84
N LYS A 152 6.80 27.63 6.67
CA LYS A 152 7.93 26.74 7.00
C LYS A 152 7.49 25.51 7.80
N ARG A 153 6.48 25.64 8.66
CA ARG A 153 5.91 24.53 9.42
C ARG A 153 5.20 23.55 8.49
N GLU A 154 4.34 24.03 7.60
CA GLU A 154 3.64 23.19 6.63
C GLU A 154 4.62 22.56 5.61
N GLN A 155 5.64 23.29 5.16
CA GLN A 155 6.72 22.73 4.35
C GLN A 155 7.43 21.57 5.08
N THR A 156 7.68 21.72 6.39
CA THR A 156 8.29 20.67 7.20
C THR A 156 7.35 19.47 7.35
N ASN A 157 6.05 19.72 7.52
CA ASN A 157 5.04 18.67 7.58
C ASN A 157 4.98 17.89 6.26
N LEU A 158 4.93 18.60 5.12
CA LEU A 158 4.95 18.00 3.78
C LEU A 158 6.21 17.14 3.57
N ARG A 159 7.38 17.62 4.00
CA ARG A 159 8.63 16.83 3.93
C ARG A 159 8.54 15.54 4.74
N LYS A 160 7.94 15.57 5.94
CA LYS A 160 7.74 14.38 6.78
C LYS A 160 6.75 13.40 6.14
N LEU A 161 5.63 13.89 5.62
CA LEU A 161 4.64 13.06 4.93
C LEU A 161 5.23 12.39 3.70
N PHE A 162 5.97 13.14 2.88
CA PHE A 162 6.64 12.61 1.69
C PHE A 162 7.73 11.58 2.03
N ALA A 163 8.54 11.84 3.06
CA ALA A 163 9.52 10.87 3.55
C ALA A 163 8.85 9.59 4.03
N ARG A 164 7.77 9.69 4.80
CA ARG A 164 7.00 8.52 5.28
C ARG A 164 6.44 7.69 4.14
N ALA A 165 5.78 8.32 3.16
CA ALA A 165 5.30 7.60 1.98
C ALA A 165 6.43 6.92 1.21
N THR A 166 7.59 7.58 1.11
CA THR A 166 8.77 7.02 0.41
C THR A 166 9.37 5.84 1.15
N VAL A 167 9.44 5.87 2.48
CA VAL A 167 9.85 4.71 3.28
C VAL A 167 8.87 3.56 3.02
N ILE A 168 7.57 3.76 3.17
CA ILE A 168 6.57 2.70 2.95
C ILE A 168 6.64 2.15 1.52
N LYS A 169 6.83 3.02 0.50
CA LYS A 169 6.99 2.58 -0.90
C LYS A 169 8.25 1.72 -1.12
N ARG A 170 9.29 1.88 -0.30
CA ARG A 170 10.62 1.25 -0.51
C ARG A 170 10.94 0.11 0.43
N THR A 171 10.29 0.03 1.59
CA THR A 171 10.61 -0.94 2.63
C THR A 171 9.45 -1.89 2.82
N ASN A 172 9.75 -3.19 2.80
CA ASN A 172 8.78 -4.22 3.17
C ASN A 172 8.62 -4.23 4.69
N PHE A 173 7.41 -4.49 5.19
CA PHE A 173 7.08 -4.49 6.62
C PHE A 173 8.12 -5.27 7.45
N ILE A 174 8.34 -6.56 7.14
CA ILE A 174 9.41 -7.39 7.75
C ILE A 174 9.83 -8.53 6.78
N SER A 175 10.97 -8.40 6.10
CA SER A 175 11.47 -9.41 5.14
C SER A 175 11.65 -10.81 5.76
N THR A 176 12.13 -10.90 6.99
CA THR A 176 12.29 -12.18 7.70
C THR A 176 10.95 -12.81 8.09
N GLY A 177 9.93 -11.99 8.32
CA GLY A 177 8.56 -12.43 8.57
C GLY A 177 7.95 -13.11 7.35
N TYR A 178 8.20 -12.58 6.15
CA TYR A 178 7.78 -13.22 4.90
C TYR A 178 8.43 -14.59 4.69
N ALA A 179 9.75 -14.69 4.89
CA ALA A 179 10.45 -15.96 4.78
C ALA A 179 9.87 -17.00 5.76
N PHE A 180 9.60 -16.59 7.00
CA PHE A 180 8.99 -17.48 7.99
C PHE A 180 7.57 -17.90 7.60
N LEU A 181 6.75 -16.98 7.09
CA LEU A 181 5.39 -17.23 6.64
C LEU A 181 5.33 -18.17 5.41
N GLU A 182 6.27 -18.04 4.48
CA GLU A 182 6.44 -18.97 3.36
C GLU A 182 6.84 -20.38 3.82
N VAL A 183 7.84 -20.48 4.70
CA VAL A 183 8.29 -21.77 5.26
C VAL A 183 7.15 -22.45 6.04
N MET A 184 6.41 -21.70 6.85
CA MET A 184 5.24 -22.23 7.57
C MET A 184 4.16 -22.73 6.62
N THR A 185 3.89 -21.99 5.54
CA THR A 185 2.92 -22.41 4.52
C THR A 185 3.36 -23.72 3.85
N LEU A 186 4.64 -23.83 3.48
CA LEU A 186 5.19 -25.06 2.90
C LEU A 186 5.14 -26.23 3.88
N LEU A 187 5.43 -26.00 5.16
CA LEU A 187 5.35 -27.02 6.20
C LEU A 187 3.91 -27.51 6.38
N ILE A 188 2.94 -26.60 6.41
CA ILE A 188 1.51 -26.93 6.52
C ILE A 188 1.04 -27.74 5.32
N ILE A 189 1.41 -27.33 4.11
CA ILE A 189 1.10 -28.11 2.90
C ILE A 189 1.76 -29.49 2.97
N GLY A 190 3.05 -29.58 3.32
CA GLY A 190 3.76 -30.85 3.48
C GLY A 190 3.10 -31.76 4.52
N LEU A 191 2.65 -31.19 5.64
CA LEU A 191 1.94 -31.93 6.69
C LEU A 191 0.61 -32.48 6.17
N LEU A 192 -0.19 -31.67 5.47
CA LEU A 192 -1.43 -32.09 4.81
C LEU A 192 -1.21 -33.25 3.83
N MET A 193 -0.07 -33.27 3.14
CA MET A 193 0.28 -34.35 2.21
C MET A 193 0.49 -35.69 2.93
N ILE A 194 1.04 -35.68 4.14
CA ILE A 194 1.26 -36.89 4.95
C ILE A 194 0.14 -37.20 5.95
N THR A 195 -0.87 -36.34 6.09
CA THR A 195 -2.02 -36.56 6.99
C THR A 195 -2.94 -37.67 6.48
N ARG A 196 -3.36 -38.56 7.39
CA ARG A 196 -4.40 -39.55 7.15
C ARG A 196 -5.78 -38.92 7.34
N PHE A 197 -6.68 -39.17 6.39
CA PHE A 197 -8.09 -38.78 6.44
C PHE A 197 -8.98 -40.03 6.32
N GLU A 198 -10.12 -40.03 7.01
CA GLU A 198 -11.07 -41.16 6.98
C GLU A 198 -11.79 -41.30 5.63
N ASN A 199 -11.99 -40.18 4.93
CA ASN A 199 -12.72 -40.15 3.67
C ASN A 199 -11.97 -39.28 2.64
N VAL A 200 -11.87 -39.76 1.40
CA VAL A 200 -11.25 -39.04 0.28
C VAL A 200 -11.91 -37.69 0.03
N ILE A 201 -13.23 -37.58 0.16
CA ILE A 201 -13.97 -36.32 0.00
C ILE A 201 -13.55 -35.32 1.10
N ILE A 202 -13.44 -35.77 2.35
CA ILE A 202 -12.99 -34.94 3.47
C ILE A 202 -11.55 -34.47 3.24
N SER A 203 -10.67 -35.36 2.77
CA SER A 203 -9.30 -35.03 2.38
C SER A 203 -9.27 -33.91 1.34
N ILE A 204 -10.04 -34.04 0.24
CA ILE A 204 -10.10 -33.04 -0.83
C ILE A 204 -10.57 -31.68 -0.30
N ILE A 205 -11.64 -31.66 0.50
CA ILE A 205 -12.21 -30.42 1.04
C ILE A 205 -11.23 -29.75 2.01
N LEU A 206 -10.70 -30.48 2.98
CA LEU A 206 -9.83 -29.89 4.01
C LEU A 206 -8.47 -29.48 3.44
N VAL A 207 -7.85 -30.32 2.61
CA VAL A 207 -6.58 -29.98 1.95
C VAL A 207 -6.77 -28.79 1.02
N GLY A 208 -7.84 -28.76 0.23
CA GLY A 208 -8.16 -27.64 -0.65
C GLY A 208 -8.40 -26.35 0.13
N PHE A 209 -9.25 -26.39 1.15
CA PHE A 209 -9.60 -25.22 1.95
C PHE A 209 -8.40 -24.64 2.71
N ILE A 210 -7.65 -25.50 3.43
CA ILE A 210 -6.50 -25.05 4.22
C ILE A 210 -5.40 -24.52 3.29
N THR A 211 -5.07 -25.23 2.22
CA THR A 211 -4.09 -24.76 1.23
C THR A 211 -4.50 -23.42 0.63
N GLN A 212 -5.77 -23.30 0.22
CA GLN A 212 -6.28 -22.06 -0.35
C GLN A 212 -6.14 -20.91 0.63
N ILE A 213 -6.50 -21.09 1.91
CA ILE A 213 -6.36 -20.04 2.92
C ILE A 213 -4.90 -19.59 3.04
N TYR A 214 -3.97 -20.52 3.26
CA TYR A 214 -2.57 -20.13 3.49
C TYR A 214 -1.95 -19.47 2.27
N VAL A 215 -2.09 -20.07 1.08
CA VAL A 215 -1.53 -19.51 -0.16
C VAL A 215 -2.16 -18.16 -0.50
N TYR A 216 -3.48 -18.01 -0.31
CA TYR A 216 -4.18 -16.75 -0.46
C TYR A 216 -3.66 -15.70 0.53
N MET A 217 -3.54 -16.04 1.81
CA MET A 217 -3.11 -15.11 2.84
C MET A 217 -1.67 -14.65 2.62
N VAL A 218 -0.75 -15.54 2.24
CA VAL A 218 0.61 -15.16 1.83
C VAL A 218 0.58 -14.13 0.71
N SER A 219 -0.22 -14.40 -0.32
CA SER A 219 -0.34 -13.52 -1.48
C SER A 219 -0.97 -12.17 -1.11
N LEU A 220 -1.96 -12.18 -0.21
CA LEU A 220 -2.68 -10.98 0.22
C LEU A 220 -1.77 -10.07 1.05
N ILE A 221 -1.03 -10.64 2.00
CA ILE A 221 -0.09 -9.88 2.84
C ILE A 221 0.99 -9.23 1.96
N LYS A 222 1.47 -9.92 0.92
CA LYS A 222 2.43 -9.35 -0.04
C LYS A 222 1.84 -8.22 -0.89
N ASP A 223 0.57 -8.34 -1.30
CA ASP A 223 -0.13 -7.33 -2.10
C ASP A 223 -0.40 -6.06 -1.27
N ILE A 224 -0.82 -6.21 0.00
CA ILE A 224 -1.09 -5.09 0.91
C ILE A 224 0.19 -4.36 1.35
N ASP A 225 1.33 -5.06 1.44
CA ASP A 225 2.63 -4.48 1.85
C ASP A 225 3.17 -3.44 0.87
N HIS A 226 2.66 -3.39 -0.36
CA HIS A 226 3.11 -2.47 -1.41
C HIS A 226 1.99 -1.52 -1.85
N PRO A 227 1.48 -0.63 -0.97
CA PRO A 227 0.30 0.19 -1.25
C PRO A 227 0.50 1.26 -2.34
N PHE A 228 1.75 1.58 -2.69
CA PHE A 228 2.11 2.59 -3.68
C PHE A 228 2.70 1.99 -4.98
N GLU A 229 2.35 0.74 -5.29
CA GLU A 229 2.86 0.04 -6.48
C GLU A 229 2.08 0.41 -7.75
N TYR A 230 2.19 1.66 -8.21
CA TYR A 230 1.52 2.09 -9.44
C TYR A 230 2.20 1.48 -10.67
N PRO A 231 1.53 0.61 -11.46
CA PRO A 231 2.15 0.00 -12.62
C PRO A 231 2.35 1.01 -13.74
N LEU A 232 3.46 0.87 -14.48
CA LEU A 232 3.77 1.66 -15.68
C LEU A 232 2.67 1.56 -16.77
N ASP A 233 1.90 0.47 -16.76
CA ASP A 233 0.78 0.17 -17.69
C ASP A 233 -0.61 0.63 -17.19
N GLY A 234 -0.70 1.33 -16.04
CA GLY A 234 -1.94 1.97 -15.57
C GLY A 234 -3.03 1.05 -15.00
N LYS A 235 -2.77 -0.25 -14.80
CA LYS A 235 -3.71 -1.19 -14.16
C LYS A 235 -3.55 -1.22 -12.63
N ILE A 236 -4.29 -0.35 -11.95
CA ILE A 236 -4.42 -0.32 -10.48
C ILE A 236 -4.76 -1.74 -9.95
N ARG A 237 -3.95 -2.27 -9.03
CA ARG A 237 -4.20 -3.50 -8.28
C ARG A 237 -5.27 -3.26 -7.23
N ALA A 238 -5.87 -4.33 -6.71
CA ALA A 238 -6.97 -4.22 -5.74
C ALA A 238 -6.54 -3.56 -4.42
N ALA A 239 -5.25 -3.63 -4.08
CA ALA A 239 -4.65 -3.09 -2.86
C ALA A 239 -3.78 -1.84 -3.11
N ASP A 240 -3.80 -1.28 -4.31
CA ASP A 240 -3.11 -0.01 -4.56
C ASP A 240 -3.98 1.14 -4.02
N ILE A 241 -3.32 2.12 -3.42
CA ILE A 241 -3.99 3.31 -2.91
C ILE A 241 -4.28 4.26 -4.06
N ASP A 242 -5.41 4.96 -3.98
CA ASP A 242 -5.74 5.98 -4.95
C ASP A 242 -5.20 7.34 -4.51
N LEU A 243 -4.50 8.03 -5.41
CA LEU A 243 -4.00 9.40 -5.21
C LEU A 243 -5.08 10.45 -5.42
N PHE A 244 -6.36 10.07 -5.56
CA PHE A 244 -7.46 11.00 -5.84
C PHE A 244 -7.45 12.28 -4.99
N PRO A 245 -7.08 12.32 -3.68
CA PRO A 245 -7.07 13.57 -2.93
C PRO A 245 -6.03 14.57 -3.48
N LEU A 246 -4.86 14.07 -3.88
CA LEU A 246 -3.81 14.87 -4.51
C LEU A 246 -4.18 15.25 -5.93
N ILE A 247 -4.75 14.33 -6.71
CA ILE A 247 -5.18 14.58 -8.10
C ILE A 247 -6.30 15.62 -8.15
N GLU A 248 -7.31 15.50 -7.27
CA GLU A 248 -8.39 16.47 -7.16
C GLU A 248 -7.86 17.84 -6.73
N TYR A 249 -6.96 17.89 -5.76
CA TYR A 249 -6.31 19.14 -5.37
C TYR A 249 -5.49 19.75 -6.53
N GLU A 250 -4.72 18.95 -7.26
CA GLU A 250 -3.97 19.40 -8.45
C GLU A 250 -4.93 20.03 -9.48
N GLN A 251 -6.07 19.38 -9.75
CA GLN A 251 -7.07 19.91 -10.68
C GLN A 251 -7.66 21.24 -10.20
N ARG A 252 -7.96 21.37 -8.90
CA ARG A 252 -8.41 22.65 -8.30
C ARG A 252 -7.33 23.73 -8.42
N ALA A 253 -6.10 23.41 -8.07
CA ALA A 253 -4.96 24.32 -8.16
C ALA A 253 -4.74 24.80 -9.61
N LYS A 254 -4.82 23.90 -10.59
CA LYS A 254 -4.71 24.23 -12.02
C LYS A 254 -5.79 25.18 -12.50
N ARG A 255 -7.05 24.98 -12.07
CA ARG A 255 -8.15 25.91 -12.40
C ARG A 255 -7.93 27.31 -11.84
N ASN A 256 -7.28 27.41 -10.68
CA ASN A 256 -6.99 28.67 -10.01
C ASN A 256 -5.77 29.43 -10.59
N LEU A 257 -5.10 28.86 -11.61
CA LEU A 257 -4.01 29.49 -12.38
C LEU A 257 -4.50 30.20 -13.66
N VAL A 258 -5.71 29.86 -14.14
CA VAL A 258 -6.36 30.47 -15.31
C VAL A 258 -7.19 31.67 -14.85
#